data_AF-A0A353CPW8-F1
#
_entry.id   AF-A0A353CPW8-F1
#
_cell.length_a   1.000
_cell.length_b   1.000
_cell.length_c   1.000
_cell.angle_alpha   90.00
_cell.angle_beta   90.00
_cell.angle_gamma   90.00
#
_symmetry.space_group_name_H-M   'P 1'
#
loop_
_entity.id
_entity.type
_entity.pdbx_description
1 polymer ?
#
loop_
_entity_poly.entity_id
_entity_poly.type
_entity_poly.pdbx_seq_one_letter_code
_entity_poly.pdbx_strand_id
1 'polypeptide(L)'
;MGGNIRIGLHSACAALCLALSYIFAAEWEAKLVVLPQDGHLASAQSAGGGGGAASQKIYAANGVYHARYGFTNFGGQRLNAAYSMKQGDYGRYMAGYGYRQSDLDGLQKWRENNRQLEWARAVKKGGEAEGRKALEAVEWEYRLKREEFFRSRGFTLGKDNILMADMPGIVKKNVPVLRPLALALQEVADSRGFGQDELIGSVLSLVQTALTYKVPPMKDGGLHTGGILPPAKSMLSGWGDCDTKTGVAGAILGSWSGMRLVGVSVPGHYLMAIKRLPGKGDVFVRYNGAEYVLIEPAGPAWLEPGRVGQSTLSLLQGMDGYKIEPFF
;
A
#
# COMPACT_ATOMS: atom_id res chain seq x y z
N MET A 1 29.71 36.01 55.21
CA MET A 1 28.97 36.88 54.27
C MET A 1 28.37 35.98 53.20
N GLY A 2 27.05 35.78 53.25
CA GLY A 2 26.32 34.83 52.42
C GLY A 2 26.19 35.30 50.97
N GLY A 3 26.36 34.35 50.05
CA GLY A 3 26.24 34.56 48.61
C GLY A 3 24.78 34.62 48.14
N ASN A 4 24.58 35.30 47.03
CA ASN A 4 23.38 35.22 46.21
C ASN A 4 23.80 35.14 44.74
N ILE A 5 23.81 33.92 44.19
CA ILE A 5 23.94 33.68 42.76
C ILE A 5 22.55 33.91 42.16
N ARG A 6 22.38 35.01 41.42
CA ARG A 6 21.19 35.28 40.61
C ARG A 6 21.21 34.34 39.41
N ILE A 7 20.48 33.23 39.50
CA ILE A 7 20.15 32.39 38.33
C ILE A 7 19.14 33.18 37.50
N GLY A 8 19.60 33.66 36.34
CA GLY A 8 18.89 34.59 35.48
C GLY A 8 17.63 34.01 34.83
N LEU A 9 16.62 34.86 34.74
CA LEU A 9 15.30 34.70 34.11
C LEU A 9 15.32 34.06 32.70
N HIS A 10 16.46 34.11 32.00
CA HIS A 10 16.64 33.53 30.66
C HIS A 10 16.59 31.99 30.62
N SER A 11 16.91 31.30 31.72
CA SER A 11 16.82 29.82 31.75
C SER A 11 15.37 29.33 31.85
N ALA A 12 14.47 30.14 32.42
CA ALA A 12 13.06 29.78 32.57
C ALA A 12 12.29 29.87 31.25
N CYS A 13 12.58 30.87 30.41
CA CYS A 13 11.94 31.01 29.08
C CYS A 13 12.34 29.88 28.11
N ALA A 14 13.59 29.44 28.12
CA ALA A 14 14.04 28.32 27.29
C ALA A 14 13.35 27.00 27.70
N ALA A 15 13.18 26.77 29.00
CA ALA A 15 12.44 25.61 29.53
C ALA A 15 10.95 25.66 29.15
N LEU A 16 10.33 26.85 29.18
CA LEU A 16 8.91 27.02 28.82
C LEU A 16 8.66 26.80 27.31
N CYS A 17 9.56 27.28 26.45
CA CYS A 17 9.46 27.05 25.00
C CYS A 17 9.69 25.57 24.63
N LEU A 18 10.59 24.87 25.34
CA LEU A 18 10.77 23.43 25.20
C LEU A 18 9.50 22.65 25.61
N ALA A 19 8.90 23.01 26.75
CA ALA A 19 7.68 22.39 27.25
C ALA A 19 6.49 22.59 26.29
N LEU A 20 6.28 23.80 25.78
CA LEU A 20 5.21 24.09 24.81
C LEU A 20 5.41 23.32 23.50
N SER A 21 6.64 23.21 23.00
CA SER A 21 6.90 22.43 21.78
C SER A 21 6.70 20.93 21.95
N TYR A 22 6.95 20.40 23.14
CA TYR A 22 6.70 19.01 23.48
C TYR A 22 5.21 18.71 23.54
N ILE A 23 4.41 19.63 24.09
CA ILE A 23 2.94 19.51 24.14
C ILE A 23 2.34 19.55 22.73
N PHE A 24 2.75 20.50 21.88
CA PHE A 24 2.26 20.57 20.51
C PHE A 24 2.71 19.38 19.65
N ALA A 25 3.90 18.81 19.89
CA ALA A 25 4.36 17.59 19.24
C ALA A 25 3.53 16.36 19.65
N ALA A 26 3.30 16.19 20.96
CA ALA A 26 2.57 15.06 21.52
C ALA A 26 1.08 15.06 21.10
N GLU A 27 0.43 16.23 21.07
CA GLU A 27 -0.95 16.37 20.58
C GLU A 27 -1.09 16.04 19.08
N TRP A 28 -0.03 16.25 18.30
CA TRP A 28 -0.01 15.98 16.87
C TRP A 28 0.22 14.48 16.58
N GLU A 29 0.99 13.79 17.41
CA GLU A 29 1.21 12.34 17.30
C GLU A 29 0.03 11.51 17.80
N ALA A 30 -0.72 12.00 18.79
CA ALA A 30 -2.00 11.42 19.17
C ALA A 30 -3.03 11.39 18.02
N LYS A 31 -2.83 12.18 16.97
CA LYS A 31 -3.68 12.25 15.77
C LYS A 31 -3.23 11.31 14.64
N LEU A 32 -2.14 10.57 14.78
CA LEU A 32 -1.75 9.50 13.84
C LEU A 32 -2.69 8.31 14.00
N VAL A 33 -3.88 8.42 13.43
CA VAL A 33 -4.86 7.33 13.44
C VAL A 33 -4.57 6.43 12.23
N VAL A 34 -4.20 5.18 12.51
CA VAL A 34 -4.27 4.12 11.52
C VAL A 34 -5.70 3.60 11.57
N LEU A 35 -6.55 4.07 10.66
CA LEU A 35 -7.95 3.66 10.65
C LEU A 35 -8.06 2.17 10.30
N PRO A 36 -8.87 1.39 11.02
CA PRO A 36 -9.29 0.09 10.54
C PRO A 36 -10.09 0.30 9.24
N GLN A 37 -9.82 -0.51 8.22
CA GLN A 37 -10.83 -0.69 7.17
C GLN A 37 -11.97 -1.46 7.80
N ASP A 38 -13.13 -0.81 7.94
CA ASP A 38 -14.30 -1.40 8.58
C ASP A 38 -14.64 -2.74 7.93
N GLY A 39 -14.61 -3.77 8.77
CA GLY A 39 -14.80 -5.15 8.38
C GLY A 39 -16.25 -5.40 7.96
N HIS A 40 -16.51 -5.34 6.66
CA HIS A 40 -17.67 -5.98 6.08
C HIS A 40 -17.26 -6.82 4.85
N LEU A 41 -17.26 -8.13 5.09
CA LEU A 41 -17.78 -9.23 4.25
C LEU A 41 -16.90 -10.49 4.35
N ALA A 42 -16.91 -11.09 5.54
CA ALA A 42 -16.60 -12.50 5.71
C ALA A 42 -17.84 -13.34 5.40
N SER A 43 -18.36 -13.31 4.17
CA SER A 43 -19.46 -14.21 3.76
C SER A 43 -19.62 -14.31 2.25
N ALA A 44 -18.65 -14.92 1.55
CA ALA A 44 -18.87 -15.59 0.26
C ALA A 44 -17.58 -16.22 -0.25
N GLN A 45 -17.05 -17.25 0.43
CA GLN A 45 -16.05 -18.14 -0.20
C GLN A 45 -16.67 -19.40 -0.81
N SER A 46 -18.01 -19.46 -0.88
CA SER A 46 -18.74 -20.60 -1.43
C SER A 46 -20.02 -20.22 -2.19
N ALA A 47 -20.12 -19.01 -2.75
CA ALA A 47 -21.29 -18.60 -3.53
C ALA A 47 -20.93 -18.41 -5.01
N GLY A 48 -21.12 -19.48 -5.80
CA GLY A 48 -21.62 -19.41 -7.18
C GLY A 48 -20.76 -18.70 -8.23
N GLY A 49 -19.70 -19.36 -8.70
CA GLY A 49 -19.05 -19.00 -9.97
C GLY A 49 -18.31 -20.21 -10.52
N GLY A 50 -18.62 -20.64 -11.74
CA GLY A 50 -18.19 -21.89 -12.38
C GLY A 50 -16.69 -22.08 -12.66
N GLY A 51 -15.80 -21.46 -11.89
CA GLY A 51 -14.36 -21.65 -11.98
C GLY A 51 -13.97 -23.00 -11.37
N GLY A 52 -13.36 -23.89 -12.16
CA GLY A 52 -12.85 -25.17 -11.66
C GLY A 52 -11.95 -25.00 -10.43
N ALA A 53 -12.01 -25.94 -9.48
CA ALA A 53 -11.38 -25.83 -8.16
C ALA A 53 -9.94 -25.31 -8.21
N ALA A 54 -9.69 -24.11 -7.67
CA ALA A 54 -8.34 -23.56 -7.56
C ALA A 54 -7.52 -24.39 -6.55
N SER A 55 -6.21 -24.47 -6.76
CA SER A 55 -5.29 -25.16 -5.84
C SER A 55 -4.08 -24.27 -5.54
N GLN A 56 -3.54 -24.43 -4.34
CA GLN A 56 -2.31 -23.77 -3.93
C GLN A 56 -1.40 -24.73 -3.17
N LYS A 57 -0.09 -24.65 -3.42
CA LYS A 57 0.94 -25.35 -2.66
C LYS A 57 2.08 -24.39 -2.35
N ILE A 58 2.30 -24.15 -1.07
CA ILE A 58 3.30 -23.21 -0.56
C ILE A 58 4.24 -23.96 0.38
N TYR A 59 5.55 -23.80 0.19
CA TYR A 59 6.56 -24.50 0.97
C TYR A 59 7.90 -23.78 0.91
N ALA A 60 8.78 -24.09 1.85
CA ALA A 60 10.17 -23.66 1.83
C ALA A 60 11.07 -24.89 1.63
N ALA A 61 12.05 -24.79 0.73
CA ALA A 61 13.05 -25.82 0.51
C ALA A 61 14.37 -25.17 0.09
N ASN A 62 15.51 -25.69 0.58
CA ASN A 62 16.85 -25.24 0.18
C ASN A 62 17.07 -23.72 0.24
N GLY A 63 16.52 -23.05 1.27
CA GLY A 63 16.64 -21.60 1.43
C GLY A 63 15.79 -20.77 0.44
N VAL A 64 14.79 -21.36 -0.19
CA VAL A 64 13.88 -20.71 -1.14
C VAL A 64 12.43 -20.93 -0.71
N TYR A 65 11.63 -19.86 -0.74
CA TYR A 65 10.18 -19.95 -0.64
C TYR A 65 9.59 -20.21 -2.01
N HIS A 66 8.66 -21.15 -2.09
CA HIS A 66 7.97 -21.54 -3.32
C HIS A 66 6.47 -21.45 -3.13
N ALA A 67 5.78 -21.00 -4.17
CA ALA A 67 4.35 -21.08 -4.30
C ALA A 67 3.99 -21.62 -5.69
N ARG A 68 3.03 -22.53 -5.74
CA ARG A 68 2.44 -23.06 -6.97
C ARG A 68 0.93 -22.93 -6.89
N TYR A 69 0.34 -22.42 -7.96
CA TYR A 69 -1.09 -22.13 -8.07
C TYR A 69 -1.65 -22.84 -9.30
N GLY A 70 -2.74 -23.58 -9.12
CA GLY A 70 -3.57 -24.10 -10.21
C GLY A 70 -4.90 -23.37 -10.24
N PHE A 71 -5.31 -22.88 -11.40
CA PHE A 71 -6.55 -22.10 -11.56
C PHE A 71 -7.11 -22.25 -12.96
N THR A 72 -8.35 -21.80 -13.18
CA THR A 72 -9.01 -21.84 -14.48
C THR A 72 -9.23 -20.41 -14.97
N ASN A 73 -8.72 -20.06 -16.16
CA ASN A 73 -8.99 -18.74 -16.74
C ASN A 73 -10.45 -18.62 -17.20
N PHE A 74 -10.90 -17.42 -17.56
CA PHE A 74 -12.29 -17.19 -17.99
C PHE A 74 -12.67 -17.91 -19.29
N GLY A 75 -11.69 -18.29 -20.12
CA GLY A 75 -11.88 -19.18 -21.27
C GLY A 75 -12.07 -20.66 -20.90
N GLY A 76 -12.13 -21.02 -19.61
CA GLY A 76 -12.34 -22.38 -19.14
C GLY A 76 -11.09 -23.27 -19.14
N GLN A 77 -9.91 -22.73 -19.42
CA GLN A 77 -8.67 -23.49 -19.51
C GLN A 77 -7.95 -23.56 -18.17
N ARG A 78 -7.48 -24.76 -17.82
CA ARG A 78 -6.65 -24.96 -16.64
C ARG A 78 -5.23 -24.46 -16.87
N LEU A 79 -4.78 -23.57 -15.99
CA LEU A 79 -3.45 -22.95 -15.98
C LEU A 79 -2.74 -23.23 -14.66
N ASN A 80 -1.41 -23.15 -14.70
CA ASN A 80 -0.57 -23.20 -13.51
C ASN A 80 0.37 -21.99 -13.50
N ALA A 81 0.60 -21.46 -12.30
CA ALA A 81 1.56 -20.40 -12.06
C ALA A 81 2.49 -20.81 -10.92
N ALA A 82 3.77 -20.46 -11.02
CA ALA A 82 4.74 -20.68 -9.96
C ALA A 82 5.46 -19.38 -9.64
N TYR A 83 5.68 -19.14 -8.37
CA TYR A 83 6.48 -18.02 -7.87
C TYR A 83 7.46 -18.52 -6.83
N SER A 84 8.65 -17.94 -6.80
CA SER A 84 9.63 -18.28 -5.78
C SER A 84 10.55 -17.10 -5.47
N MET A 85 11.07 -17.08 -4.25
CA MET A 85 11.99 -16.06 -3.79
C MET A 85 12.98 -16.68 -2.80
N LYS A 86 14.26 -16.37 -2.91
CA LYS A 86 15.26 -16.80 -1.91
C LYS A 86 14.91 -16.19 -0.56
N GLN A 87 15.11 -16.93 0.53
CA GLN A 87 14.80 -16.46 1.89
C GLN A 87 15.52 -15.15 2.24
N GLY A 88 16.77 -14.98 1.80
CA GLY A 88 17.51 -13.72 2.00
C GLY A 88 16.91 -12.53 1.23
N ASP A 89 16.44 -12.75 -0.01
CA ASP A 89 15.74 -11.73 -0.80
C ASP A 89 14.38 -11.40 -0.17
N TYR A 90 13.67 -12.42 0.31
CA TYR A 90 12.40 -12.27 1.02
C TYR A 90 12.56 -11.45 2.31
N GLY A 91 13.60 -11.73 3.10
CA GLY A 91 13.91 -10.96 4.31
C GLY A 91 14.17 -9.47 4.00
N ARG A 92 14.99 -9.18 2.99
CA ARG A 92 15.24 -7.79 2.53
C ARG A 92 13.98 -7.11 2.00
N TYR A 93 13.20 -7.84 1.20
CA TYR A 93 11.93 -7.36 0.68
C TYR A 93 10.98 -6.98 1.82
N MET A 94 10.79 -7.87 2.80
CA MET A 94 9.92 -7.65 3.95
C MET A 94 10.40 -6.52 4.85
N ALA A 95 11.71 -6.34 5.01
CA ALA A 95 12.26 -5.19 5.73
C ALA A 95 11.94 -3.85 5.07
N GLY A 96 11.55 -3.83 3.79
CA GLY A 96 11.16 -2.64 3.05
C GLY A 96 9.68 -2.26 3.17
N TYR A 97 8.89 -2.94 4.00
CA TYR A 97 7.47 -2.65 4.22
C TYR A 97 7.13 -2.58 5.69
N GLY A 98 6.15 -1.75 6.03
CA GLY A 98 5.74 -1.55 7.41
C GLY A 98 6.74 -0.70 8.20
N TYR A 99 6.37 -0.31 9.41
CA TYR A 99 7.26 0.41 10.33
C TYR A 99 7.05 -0.06 11.77
N ARG A 100 8.07 0.10 12.60
CA ARG A 100 8.00 -0.08 14.05
C ARG A 100 7.92 1.28 14.73
N GLN A 101 7.39 1.30 15.96
CA GLN A 101 7.41 2.52 16.77
C GLN A 101 8.83 3.07 16.94
N SER A 102 9.81 2.18 17.14
CA SER A 102 11.23 2.53 17.25
C SER A 102 11.80 3.26 16.02
N ASP A 103 11.21 3.07 14.84
CA ASP A 103 11.63 3.80 13.64
C ASP A 103 11.23 5.28 13.73
N LEU A 104 10.07 5.56 14.35
CA LEU A 104 9.57 6.91 14.58
C LEU A 104 10.34 7.61 15.70
N ASP A 105 10.69 6.89 16.76
CA ASP A 105 11.48 7.41 17.88
C ASP A 105 12.82 8.01 17.39
N GLY A 106 13.43 7.39 16.37
CA GLY A 106 14.64 7.92 15.72
C GLY A 106 14.42 9.25 15.01
N LEU A 107 13.31 9.39 14.27
CA LEU A 107 12.93 10.65 13.61
C LEU A 107 12.59 11.75 14.63
N GLN A 108 11.93 11.38 15.73
CA GLN A 108 11.61 12.30 16.81
C GLN A 108 12.89 12.81 17.50
N LYS A 109 13.81 11.90 17.84
CA LYS A 109 15.10 12.28 18.42
C LYS A 109 15.89 13.21 17.50
N TRP A 110 15.86 12.96 16.19
CA TRP A 110 16.45 13.87 15.21
C TRP A 110 15.80 15.27 15.29
N ARG A 111 14.47 15.35 15.30
CA ARG A 111 13.73 16.62 15.39
C ARG A 111 14.12 17.39 16.65
N GLU A 112 14.08 16.75 17.82
CA GLU A 112 14.36 17.39 19.10
C GLU A 112 15.79 17.96 19.17
N ASN A 113 16.77 17.18 18.72
CA ASN A 113 18.17 17.62 18.67
C ASN A 113 18.35 18.83 17.74
N ASN A 114 17.75 18.80 16.55
CA ASN A 114 17.87 19.89 15.58
C ASN A 114 17.13 21.15 16.03
N ARG A 115 15.97 21.00 16.69
CA ARG A 115 15.26 22.14 17.29
C ARG A 115 16.14 22.87 18.30
N GLN A 116 16.81 22.14 19.20
CA GLN A 116 17.69 22.74 20.20
C GLN A 116 18.91 23.43 19.57
N LEU A 117 19.56 22.73 18.63
CA LEU A 117 20.75 23.23 17.95
C LEU A 117 20.46 24.51 17.14
N GLU A 118 19.45 24.45 16.27
CA GLU A 118 19.13 25.56 15.37
C GLU A 118 18.51 26.74 16.11
N TRP A 119 17.71 26.51 17.17
CA TRP A 119 17.25 27.57 18.05
C TRP A 119 18.42 28.31 18.70
N ALA A 120 19.34 27.59 19.36
CA ALA A 120 20.48 28.20 20.04
C ALA A 120 21.36 29.01 19.08
N ARG A 121 21.58 28.47 17.86
CA ARG A 121 22.34 29.13 16.81
C ARG A 121 21.64 30.40 16.29
N ALA A 122 20.35 30.33 16.01
CA ALA A 122 19.61 31.44 15.43
C ALA A 122 19.36 32.58 16.43
N VAL A 123 19.04 32.26 17.69
CA VAL A 123 18.89 33.26 18.76
C VAL A 123 20.19 34.01 19.01
N LYS A 124 21.34 33.32 19.00
CA LYS A 124 22.64 33.96 19.12
C LYS A 124 22.92 34.95 17.97
N LYS A 125 22.40 34.68 16.77
CA LYS A 125 22.64 35.50 15.57
C LYS A 125 21.68 36.68 15.44
N GLY A 126 20.40 36.51 15.78
CA GLY A 126 19.35 37.49 15.47
C GLY A 126 18.18 37.52 16.45
N GLY A 127 18.36 36.99 17.66
CA GLY A 127 17.34 37.01 18.72
C GLY A 127 16.19 36.04 18.47
N GLU A 128 15.14 36.16 19.28
CA GLU A 128 14.02 35.20 19.31
C GLU A 128 13.26 35.08 18.00
N ALA A 129 13.14 36.16 17.23
CA ALA A 129 12.44 36.13 15.94
C ALA A 129 13.12 35.19 14.93
N GLU A 130 14.45 35.23 14.85
CA GLU A 130 15.22 34.29 14.03
C GLU A 130 15.19 32.87 14.60
N GLY A 131 15.17 32.74 15.94
CA GLY A 131 14.94 31.45 16.60
C GLY A 131 13.63 30.79 16.17
N ARG A 132 12.52 31.53 16.13
CA ARG A 132 11.20 30.99 15.71
C ARG A 132 11.21 30.54 14.26
N LYS A 133 11.79 31.32 13.35
CA LYS A 133 11.96 30.94 11.93
C LYS A 133 12.79 29.66 11.79
N ALA A 134 13.86 29.51 12.58
CA ALA A 134 14.68 28.30 12.56
C ALA A 134 13.89 27.07 13.02
N LEU A 135 13.03 27.21 14.04
CA LEU A 135 12.16 26.12 14.47
C LEU A 135 11.15 25.73 13.38
N GLU A 136 10.54 26.69 12.70
CA GLU A 136 9.63 26.42 11.58
C GLU A 136 10.33 25.64 10.46
N ALA A 137 11.59 25.98 10.16
CA ALA A 137 12.39 25.23 9.18
C ALA A 137 12.67 23.79 9.61
N VAL A 138 13.00 23.55 10.89
CA VAL A 138 13.20 22.20 11.42
C VAL A 138 11.89 21.38 11.38
N GLU A 139 10.75 21.99 11.69
CA GLU A 139 9.44 21.32 11.60
C GLU A 139 9.08 20.97 10.16
N TRP A 140 9.37 21.86 9.21
CA TRP A 140 9.20 21.60 7.79
C TRP A 140 10.05 20.40 7.33
N GLU A 141 11.32 20.37 7.70
CA GLU A 141 12.22 19.26 7.35
C GLU A 141 11.79 17.95 8.02
N TYR A 142 11.38 17.99 9.30
CA TYR A 142 10.83 16.83 10.00
C TYR A 142 9.64 16.22 9.24
N ARG A 143 8.70 17.08 8.81
CA ARG A 143 7.52 16.65 8.06
C ARG A 143 7.92 15.97 6.74
N LEU A 144 8.88 16.51 6.00
CA LEU A 144 9.40 15.91 4.77
C LEU A 144 10.07 14.55 5.02
N LYS A 145 10.97 14.46 6.02
CA LYS A 145 11.64 13.20 6.38
C LYS A 145 10.64 12.13 6.78
N ARG A 146 9.61 12.50 7.54
CA ARG A 146 8.57 11.56 7.98
C ARG A 146 7.70 11.10 6.82
N GLU A 147 7.32 11.99 5.90
CA GLU A 147 6.60 11.63 4.69
C GLU A 147 7.42 10.69 3.79
N GLU A 148 8.69 11.00 3.56
CA GLU A 148 9.62 10.14 2.82
C GLU A 148 9.79 8.78 3.49
N PHE A 149 9.94 8.75 4.82
CA PHE A 149 9.99 7.53 5.60
C PHE A 149 8.75 6.68 5.34
N PHE A 150 7.54 7.23 5.53
CA PHE A 150 6.31 6.47 5.33
C PHE A 150 6.15 5.95 3.90
N ARG A 151 6.45 6.78 2.89
CA ARG A 151 6.45 6.35 1.47
C ARG A 151 7.42 5.20 1.23
N SER A 152 8.62 5.25 1.81
CA SER A 152 9.61 4.17 1.70
C SER A 152 9.10 2.83 2.27
N ARG A 153 8.18 2.89 3.25
CA ARG A 153 7.55 1.76 3.94
C ARG A 153 6.21 1.31 3.35
N GLY A 154 5.75 1.95 2.27
CA GLY A 154 4.50 1.61 1.59
C GLY A 154 3.27 2.36 2.11
N PHE A 155 3.45 3.50 2.77
CA PHE A 155 2.36 4.34 3.28
C PHE A 155 2.41 5.75 2.69
N THR A 156 1.25 6.38 2.62
CA THR A 156 1.14 7.81 2.39
C THR A 156 0.45 8.47 3.56
N LEU A 157 0.81 9.72 3.83
CA LEU A 157 0.12 10.56 4.80
C LEU A 157 -1.06 11.24 4.08
N GLY A 158 -2.26 10.91 4.51
CA GLY A 158 -3.50 11.56 4.09
C GLY A 158 -3.77 12.87 4.84
N LYS A 159 -5.01 13.35 4.71
CA LYS A 159 -5.50 14.48 5.52
C LYS A 159 -5.48 14.10 7.00
N ASP A 160 -5.27 15.10 7.85
CA ASP A 160 -5.24 14.96 9.32
C ASP A 160 -4.21 13.94 9.84
N ASN A 161 -3.18 13.64 9.05
CA ASN A 161 -2.11 12.68 9.36
C ASN A 161 -2.57 11.23 9.47
N ILE A 162 -3.66 10.88 8.82
CA ILE A 162 -4.08 9.48 8.70
C ILE A 162 -3.10 8.76 7.77
N LEU A 163 -2.50 7.67 8.24
CA LEU A 163 -1.66 6.82 7.42
C LEU A 163 -2.53 5.85 6.63
N MET A 164 -2.30 5.81 5.32
CA MET A 164 -2.98 4.92 4.39
C MET A 164 -1.95 4.14 3.58
N ALA A 165 -2.33 2.98 3.03
CA ALA A 165 -1.48 2.27 2.09
C ALA A 165 -1.22 3.15 0.84
N ASP A 166 0.05 3.31 0.46
CA ASP A 166 0.43 3.94 -0.80
C ASP A 166 0.31 2.91 -1.93
N MET A 167 -0.93 2.62 -2.34
CA MET A 167 -1.20 1.59 -3.35
C MET A 167 -0.42 1.82 -4.67
N PRO A 168 -0.36 3.03 -5.25
CA PRO A 168 0.49 3.30 -6.41
C PRO A 168 1.97 3.00 -6.17
N GLY A 169 2.53 3.42 -5.04
CA GLY A 169 3.92 3.15 -4.67
C GLY A 169 4.20 1.66 -4.47
N ILE A 170 3.28 0.95 -3.80
CA ILE A 170 3.34 -0.49 -3.56
C ILE A 170 3.33 -1.26 -4.89
N VAL A 171 2.40 -0.93 -5.80
CA VAL A 171 2.32 -1.57 -7.12
C VAL A 171 3.60 -1.32 -7.92
N LYS A 172 4.04 -0.06 -8.05
CA LYS A 172 5.27 0.30 -8.77
C LYS A 172 6.49 -0.45 -8.25
N LYS A 173 6.67 -0.48 -6.92
CA LYS A 173 7.79 -1.16 -6.26
C LYS A 173 7.80 -2.68 -6.49
N ASN A 174 6.63 -3.28 -6.73
CA ASN A 174 6.47 -4.73 -6.92
C ASN A 174 6.49 -5.21 -8.36
N VAL A 175 6.37 -4.33 -9.35
CA VAL A 175 6.53 -4.72 -10.77
C VAL A 175 7.82 -5.54 -11.00
N PRO A 176 9.02 -5.06 -10.65
CA PRO A 176 10.23 -5.86 -10.87
C PRO A 176 10.27 -7.15 -10.04
N VAL A 177 9.60 -7.18 -8.88
CA VAL A 177 9.57 -8.32 -7.96
C VAL A 177 8.68 -9.46 -8.48
N LEU A 178 7.57 -9.11 -9.14
CA LEU A 178 6.64 -10.07 -9.74
C LEU A 178 6.84 -10.28 -11.25
N ARG A 179 7.76 -9.55 -11.88
CA ARG A 179 8.08 -9.72 -13.31
C ARG A 179 8.36 -11.18 -13.72
N PRO A 180 9.11 -12.00 -12.95
CA PRO A 180 9.30 -13.41 -13.33
C PRO A 180 7.99 -14.19 -13.48
N LEU A 181 7.00 -13.90 -12.64
CA LEU A 181 5.66 -14.50 -12.74
C LEU A 181 4.90 -13.98 -13.97
N ALA A 182 4.99 -12.67 -14.25
CA ALA A 182 4.38 -12.09 -15.44
C ALA A 182 4.94 -12.72 -16.72
N LEU A 183 6.26 -12.91 -16.81
CA LEU A 183 6.90 -13.57 -17.95
C LEU A 183 6.48 -15.04 -18.09
N ALA A 184 6.35 -15.78 -16.99
CA ALA A 184 5.86 -17.15 -17.02
C ALA A 184 4.40 -17.24 -17.51
N LEU A 185 3.55 -16.29 -17.12
CA LEU A 185 2.17 -16.21 -17.63
C LEU A 185 2.13 -15.82 -19.11
N GLN A 186 3.03 -14.92 -19.55
CA GLN A 186 3.17 -14.57 -20.96
C GLN A 186 3.59 -15.79 -21.80
N GLU A 187 4.57 -16.57 -21.35
CA GLU A 187 5.01 -17.78 -22.06
C GLU A 187 3.86 -18.79 -22.23
N VAL A 188 3.04 -18.96 -21.19
CA VAL A 188 1.82 -19.79 -21.29
C VAL A 188 0.83 -19.18 -22.28
N ALA A 189 0.63 -17.87 -22.27
CA ALA A 189 -0.24 -17.18 -23.22
C ALA A 189 0.23 -17.37 -24.68
N ASP A 190 1.52 -17.16 -24.95
CA ASP A 190 2.11 -17.30 -26.28
C ASP A 190 1.96 -18.75 -26.78
N SER A 191 2.27 -19.73 -25.93
CA SER A 191 2.16 -21.15 -26.29
C SER A 191 0.73 -21.62 -26.59
N ARG A 192 -0.27 -20.90 -26.06
CA ARG A 192 -1.70 -21.23 -26.22
C ARG A 192 -2.44 -20.27 -27.16
N GLY A 193 -1.74 -19.31 -27.76
CA GLY A 193 -2.33 -18.31 -28.64
C GLY A 193 -3.30 -17.35 -27.95
N PHE A 194 -3.09 -17.04 -26.66
CA PHE A 194 -3.93 -16.10 -25.93
C PHE A 194 -3.65 -14.66 -26.37
N GLY A 195 -4.71 -13.90 -26.59
CA GLY A 195 -4.62 -12.46 -26.77
C GLY A 195 -4.39 -11.73 -25.45
N GLN A 196 -4.31 -10.40 -25.56
CA GLN A 196 -4.10 -9.53 -24.41
C GLN A 196 -5.24 -9.65 -23.38
N ASP A 197 -6.48 -9.76 -23.84
CA ASP A 197 -7.66 -9.87 -22.96
C ASP A 197 -7.68 -11.20 -22.20
N GLU A 198 -7.35 -12.33 -22.84
CA GLU A 198 -7.24 -13.62 -22.15
C GLU A 198 -6.07 -13.65 -21.16
N LEU A 199 -4.96 -12.98 -21.47
CA LEU A 199 -3.83 -12.85 -20.55
C LEU A 199 -4.20 -12.02 -19.31
N ILE A 200 -4.85 -10.86 -19.49
CA ILE A 200 -5.37 -10.03 -18.40
C ILE A 200 -6.37 -10.84 -17.56
N GLY A 201 -7.30 -11.53 -18.22
CA GLY A 201 -8.28 -12.40 -17.57
C GLY A 201 -7.62 -13.55 -16.80
N SER A 202 -6.52 -14.10 -17.29
CA SER A 202 -5.76 -15.15 -16.60
C SER A 202 -5.11 -14.63 -15.32
N VAL A 203 -4.52 -13.42 -15.35
CA VAL A 203 -3.99 -12.77 -14.13
C VAL A 203 -5.11 -12.51 -13.13
N LEU A 204 -6.24 -11.96 -13.59
CA LEU A 204 -7.37 -11.67 -12.74
C LEU A 204 -7.94 -12.93 -12.09
N SER A 205 -8.11 -14.01 -12.87
CA SER A 205 -8.59 -15.29 -12.36
C SER A 205 -7.64 -15.91 -11.34
N LEU A 206 -6.33 -15.87 -11.59
CA LEU A 206 -5.31 -16.31 -10.63
C LEU A 206 -5.51 -15.63 -9.28
N VAL A 207 -5.64 -14.30 -9.28
CA VAL A 207 -5.73 -13.50 -8.06
C VAL A 207 -7.09 -13.68 -7.34
N GLN A 208 -8.18 -13.73 -8.11
CA GLN A 208 -9.52 -13.93 -7.54
C GLN A 208 -9.68 -15.31 -6.91
N THR A 209 -9.18 -16.36 -7.56
CA THR A 209 -9.51 -17.75 -7.21
C THR A 209 -8.41 -18.51 -6.48
N ALA A 210 -7.14 -18.27 -6.81
CA ALA A 210 -6.03 -19.03 -6.23
C ALA A 210 -5.46 -18.40 -4.95
N LEU A 211 -5.67 -17.09 -4.74
CA LEU A 211 -5.35 -16.42 -3.48
C LEU A 211 -6.60 -16.37 -2.60
N THR A 212 -6.51 -16.88 -1.38
CA THR A 212 -7.61 -16.83 -0.41
C THR A 212 -7.89 -15.39 0.03
N TYR A 213 -9.15 -14.97 0.06
CA TYR A 213 -9.51 -13.68 0.65
C TYR A 213 -9.35 -13.73 2.17
N LYS A 214 -8.53 -12.83 2.73
CA LYS A 214 -8.34 -12.68 4.17
C LYS A 214 -7.80 -11.29 4.49
N VAL A 215 -8.41 -10.64 5.47
CA VAL A 215 -7.99 -9.32 5.97
C VAL A 215 -6.67 -9.45 6.76
N PRO A 216 -5.59 -8.79 6.32
CA PRO A 216 -4.33 -8.75 7.08
C PRO A 216 -4.51 -7.96 8.38
N PRO A 217 -3.83 -8.36 9.47
CA PRO A 217 -3.88 -7.58 10.70
C PRO A 217 -3.19 -6.22 10.50
N MET A 218 -3.60 -5.20 11.25
CA MET A 218 -2.96 -3.86 11.22
C MET A 218 -1.52 -3.87 11.75
N LYS A 219 -1.20 -4.87 12.59
CA LYS A 219 0.13 -5.10 13.15
C LYS A 219 0.48 -6.59 13.08
N ASP A 220 1.72 -6.90 12.72
CA ASP A 220 2.26 -8.26 12.62
C ASP A 220 3.66 -8.28 13.25
N GLY A 221 3.87 -9.02 14.35
CA GLY A 221 5.19 -9.09 15.01
C GLY A 221 5.76 -7.74 15.47
N GLY A 222 4.90 -6.80 15.88
CA GLY A 222 5.27 -5.44 16.28
C GLY A 222 5.56 -4.48 15.12
N LEU A 223 5.40 -4.94 13.88
CA LEU A 223 5.45 -4.12 12.67
C LEU A 223 4.04 -3.63 12.34
N HIS A 224 3.86 -2.34 12.17
CA HIS A 224 2.65 -1.75 11.61
C HIS A 224 2.63 -2.00 10.11
N THR A 225 1.64 -2.77 9.65
CA THR A 225 1.46 -3.14 8.24
C THR A 225 0.35 -2.30 7.58
N GLY A 226 -0.47 -1.62 8.38
CA GLY A 226 -1.62 -0.85 7.90
C GLY A 226 -2.67 -1.69 7.19
N GLY A 227 -2.76 -2.98 7.55
CA GLY A 227 -3.80 -3.87 7.03
C GLY A 227 -3.52 -4.43 5.64
N ILE A 228 -2.33 -4.23 5.06
CA ILE A 228 -1.99 -4.76 3.74
C ILE A 228 -0.85 -5.79 3.80
N LEU A 229 -0.90 -6.81 2.94
CA LEU A 229 0.27 -7.63 2.64
C LEU A 229 0.98 -7.09 1.40
N PRO A 230 2.30 -6.91 1.44
CA PRO A 230 3.06 -6.63 0.23
C PRO A 230 2.88 -7.76 -0.82
N PRO A 231 2.73 -7.46 -2.12
CA PRO A 231 2.41 -8.44 -3.16
C PRO A 231 3.21 -9.75 -3.16
N ALA A 232 4.53 -9.71 -3.02
CA ALA A 232 5.32 -10.95 -2.95
C ALA A 232 5.08 -11.77 -1.67
N LYS A 233 4.73 -11.14 -0.54
CA LYS A 233 4.28 -11.85 0.67
C LYS A 233 2.96 -12.56 0.38
N SER A 234 2.01 -11.89 -0.25
CA SER A 234 0.73 -12.50 -0.64
C SER A 234 0.93 -13.71 -1.56
N MET A 235 1.80 -13.62 -2.57
CA MET A 235 2.15 -14.74 -3.45
C MET A 235 2.95 -15.86 -2.77
N LEU A 236 3.52 -15.65 -1.59
CA LEU A 236 4.25 -16.67 -0.83
C LEU A 236 3.50 -17.13 0.41
N SER A 237 2.34 -16.53 0.71
CA SER A 237 1.42 -16.93 1.78
C SER A 237 0.08 -17.44 1.26
N GLY A 238 -0.28 -17.13 0.02
CA GLY A 238 -1.49 -17.64 -0.65
C GLY A 238 -2.77 -16.88 -0.31
N TRP A 239 -2.67 -15.65 0.20
CA TRP A 239 -3.85 -14.91 0.64
C TRP A 239 -3.63 -13.40 0.64
N GLY A 240 -4.74 -12.66 0.67
CA GLY A 240 -4.79 -11.20 0.74
C GLY A 240 -6.24 -10.70 0.70
N ASP A 241 -6.46 -9.47 1.08
CA ASP A 241 -7.74 -8.75 0.92
C ASP A 241 -7.81 -8.00 -0.42
N CYS A 242 -8.80 -7.12 -0.58
CA CYS A 242 -9.02 -6.37 -1.83
C CYS A 242 -7.82 -5.49 -2.21
N ASP A 243 -7.24 -4.78 -1.24
CA ASP A 243 -6.03 -3.98 -1.42
C ASP A 243 -4.84 -4.84 -1.87
N THR A 244 -4.53 -5.88 -1.08
CA THR A 244 -3.40 -6.78 -1.32
C THR A 244 -3.51 -7.42 -2.71
N LYS A 245 -4.69 -7.97 -3.04
CA LYS A 245 -4.94 -8.65 -4.31
C LYS A 245 -4.87 -7.68 -5.49
N THR A 246 -5.36 -6.46 -5.32
CA THR A 246 -5.17 -5.39 -6.32
C THR A 246 -3.70 -5.04 -6.50
N GLY A 247 -2.93 -4.99 -5.41
CA GLY A 247 -1.48 -4.83 -5.46
C GLY A 247 -0.77 -5.92 -6.26
N VAL A 248 -1.17 -7.19 -6.07
CA VAL A 248 -0.64 -8.33 -6.83
C VAL A 248 -0.99 -8.22 -8.31
N ALA A 249 -2.28 -8.06 -8.65
CA ALA A 249 -2.73 -7.94 -10.03
C ALA A 249 -2.06 -6.77 -10.74
N GLY A 250 -2.03 -5.59 -10.11
CA GLY A 250 -1.40 -4.38 -10.64
C GLY A 250 0.10 -4.54 -10.88
N ALA A 251 0.83 -5.21 -9.99
CA ALA A 251 2.26 -5.44 -10.15
C ALA A 251 2.59 -6.46 -11.26
N ILE A 252 1.78 -7.51 -11.42
CA ILE A 252 1.91 -8.45 -12.54
C ILE A 252 1.61 -7.73 -13.86
N LEU A 253 0.43 -7.09 -13.96
CA LEU A 253 0.00 -6.36 -15.15
C LEU A 253 0.96 -5.23 -15.52
N GLY A 254 1.50 -4.51 -14.54
CA GLY A 254 2.49 -3.44 -14.75
C GLY A 254 3.83 -3.92 -15.30
N SER A 255 4.06 -5.22 -15.43
CA SER A 255 5.29 -5.77 -16.04
C SER A 255 5.31 -5.67 -17.57
N TRP A 256 4.15 -5.52 -18.22
CA TRP A 256 4.05 -5.43 -19.67
C TRP A 256 4.02 -3.98 -20.16
N SER A 257 4.78 -3.70 -21.21
CA SER A 257 4.80 -2.38 -21.84
C SER A 257 3.42 -2.02 -22.40
N GLY A 258 3.03 -0.75 -22.26
CA GLY A 258 1.76 -0.25 -22.81
C GLY A 258 0.57 -0.41 -21.88
N MET A 259 0.69 -1.19 -20.80
CA MET A 259 -0.34 -1.22 -19.75
C MET A 259 -0.44 0.15 -19.09
N ARG A 260 -1.69 0.61 -18.91
CA ARG A 260 -2.04 1.83 -18.18
C ARG A 260 -3.11 1.44 -17.18
N LEU A 261 -2.77 1.59 -15.91
CA LEU A 261 -3.53 1.04 -14.80
C LEU A 261 -3.79 2.14 -13.79
N VAL A 262 -4.99 2.16 -13.24
CA VAL A 262 -5.35 3.02 -12.13
C VAL A 262 -5.97 2.19 -11.03
N GLY A 263 -5.63 2.49 -9.79
CA GLY A 263 -6.40 2.07 -8.63
C GLY A 263 -7.70 2.86 -8.55
N VAL A 264 -8.76 2.21 -8.08
CA VAL A 264 -10.06 2.81 -7.84
C VAL A 264 -10.46 2.47 -6.41
N SER A 265 -10.53 3.49 -5.57
CA SER A 265 -10.99 3.37 -4.19
C SER A 265 -12.44 3.81 -4.10
N VAL A 266 -13.27 2.95 -3.54
CA VAL A 266 -14.64 3.26 -3.10
C VAL A 266 -14.72 3.05 -1.58
N PRO A 267 -15.76 3.52 -0.89
CA PRO A 267 -15.90 3.30 0.55
C PRO A 267 -15.77 1.81 0.92
N GLY A 268 -14.79 1.48 1.76
CA GLY A 268 -14.56 0.12 2.26
C GLY A 268 -14.05 -0.92 1.25
N HIS A 269 -13.72 -0.52 0.01
CA HIS A 269 -13.25 -1.47 -1.01
C HIS A 269 -12.26 -0.83 -1.99
N TYR A 270 -11.33 -1.64 -2.49
CA TYR A 270 -10.33 -1.22 -3.44
C TYR A 270 -10.24 -2.19 -4.61
N LEU A 271 -10.28 -1.63 -5.81
CA LEU A 271 -10.16 -2.35 -7.07
C LEU A 271 -9.26 -1.55 -8.01
N MET A 272 -9.21 -1.95 -9.29
CA MET A 272 -8.42 -1.22 -10.27
C MET A 272 -9.11 -1.21 -11.62
N ALA A 273 -8.54 -0.47 -12.57
CA ALA A 273 -9.06 -0.35 -13.91
C ALA A 273 -7.90 -0.30 -14.91
N ILE A 274 -8.14 -0.83 -16.11
CA ILE A 274 -7.17 -0.89 -17.19
C ILE A 274 -7.65 -0.06 -18.38
N LYS A 275 -6.73 0.73 -18.95
CA LYS A 275 -7.03 1.51 -20.16
C LYS A 275 -7.26 0.58 -21.34
N ARG A 276 -8.51 0.44 -21.75
CA ARG A 276 -8.95 -0.18 -23.00
C ARG A 276 -10.31 0.39 -23.39
N LEU A 277 -10.71 0.20 -24.65
CA LEU A 277 -12.05 0.57 -25.08
C LEU A 277 -13.07 -0.34 -24.36
N PRO A 278 -14.08 0.22 -23.67
CA PRO A 278 -15.11 -0.59 -23.02
C PRO A 278 -15.89 -1.41 -24.03
N GLY A 279 -16.04 -2.71 -23.73
CA GLY A 279 -16.96 -3.59 -24.46
C GLY A 279 -18.42 -3.31 -24.10
N LYS A 280 -19.34 -3.99 -24.80
CA LYS A 280 -20.77 -3.87 -24.51
C LYS A 280 -21.07 -4.38 -23.08
N GLY A 281 -21.47 -3.46 -22.22
CA GLY A 281 -21.84 -3.77 -20.83
C GLY A 281 -20.66 -3.85 -19.87
N ASP A 282 -19.45 -3.47 -20.31
CA ASP A 282 -18.31 -3.28 -19.42
C ASP A 282 -18.59 -2.10 -18.47
N VAL A 283 -18.27 -2.28 -17.20
CA VAL A 283 -18.22 -1.18 -16.23
C VAL A 283 -16.86 -0.51 -16.34
N PHE A 284 -16.83 0.81 -16.45
CA PHE A 284 -15.62 1.58 -16.63
C PHE A 284 -15.68 2.90 -15.86
N VAL A 285 -14.50 3.49 -15.64
CA VAL A 285 -14.33 4.85 -15.10
C VAL A 285 -13.59 5.72 -16.11
N ARG A 286 -13.69 7.05 -15.95
CA ARG A 286 -13.00 8.01 -16.81
C ARG A 286 -11.89 8.71 -16.03
N TYR A 287 -10.70 8.74 -16.61
CA TYR A 287 -9.54 9.39 -16.03
C TYR A 287 -8.72 10.08 -17.12
N ASN A 288 -8.43 11.37 -16.96
CA ASN A 288 -7.67 12.18 -17.91
C ASN A 288 -8.16 12.05 -19.36
N GLY A 289 -9.49 12.09 -19.56
CA GLY A 289 -10.12 12.01 -20.88
C GLY A 289 -10.09 10.62 -21.54
N ALA A 290 -9.61 9.59 -20.84
CA ALA A 290 -9.60 8.21 -21.32
C ALA A 290 -10.51 7.31 -20.47
N GLU A 291 -11.02 6.26 -21.09
CA GLU A 291 -11.84 5.23 -20.45
C GLU A 291 -10.95 4.10 -19.93
N TYR A 292 -11.27 3.63 -18.73
CA TYR A 292 -10.58 2.53 -18.06
C TYR A 292 -11.61 1.51 -17.59
N VAL A 293 -11.54 0.31 -18.14
CA VAL A 293 -12.44 -0.80 -17.79
C VAL A 293 -12.07 -1.34 -16.41
N LEU A 294 -13.07 -1.48 -15.54
CA LEU A 294 -12.88 -1.97 -14.18
C LEU A 294 -12.51 -3.46 -14.17
N ILE A 295 -11.64 -3.82 -13.23
CA ILE A 295 -11.28 -5.19 -12.88
C ILE A 295 -11.31 -5.30 -11.36
N GLU A 296 -11.91 -6.37 -10.83
CA GLU A 296 -12.12 -6.56 -9.38
C GLU A 296 -11.32 -7.76 -8.84
N PRO A 297 -10.09 -7.56 -8.33
CA PRO A 297 -9.21 -8.66 -7.96
C PRO A 297 -9.59 -9.39 -6.66
N ALA A 298 -10.39 -8.76 -5.79
CA ALA A 298 -10.73 -9.28 -4.46
C ALA A 298 -11.23 -10.74 -4.50
N GLY A 299 -12.07 -11.08 -5.48
CA GLY A 299 -12.65 -12.42 -5.59
C GLY A 299 -13.42 -12.83 -4.33
N PRO A 300 -13.91 -14.08 -4.23
CA PRO A 300 -13.73 -15.19 -5.18
C PRO A 300 -14.82 -15.26 -6.26
N ALA A 301 -15.53 -14.16 -6.51
CA ALA A 301 -16.69 -14.08 -7.40
C ALA A 301 -16.45 -14.48 -8.88
N TRP A 302 -15.22 -14.83 -9.29
CA TRP A 302 -14.82 -15.21 -10.65
C TRP A 302 -15.43 -14.27 -11.71
N LEU A 303 -15.06 -12.99 -11.63
CA LEU A 303 -15.59 -11.90 -12.43
C LEU A 303 -14.60 -11.51 -13.53
N GLU A 304 -15.04 -11.58 -14.78
CA GLU A 304 -14.27 -11.15 -15.96
C GLU A 304 -13.94 -9.64 -15.91
N PRO A 305 -12.88 -9.20 -16.62
CA PRO A 305 -12.66 -7.79 -16.86
C PRO A 305 -13.90 -7.09 -17.43
N GLY A 306 -14.25 -5.94 -16.86
CA GLY A 306 -15.49 -5.22 -17.16
C GLY A 306 -16.68 -5.61 -16.28
N ARG A 307 -16.54 -6.61 -15.42
CA ARG A 307 -17.55 -6.98 -14.41
C ARG A 307 -17.05 -6.65 -13.00
N VAL A 308 -17.98 -6.18 -12.17
CA VAL A 308 -17.78 -5.90 -10.75
C VAL A 308 -18.94 -6.48 -9.95
N GLY A 309 -18.71 -6.70 -8.66
CA GLY A 309 -19.77 -7.13 -7.74
C GLY A 309 -20.90 -6.11 -7.65
N GLN A 310 -22.11 -6.57 -7.32
CA GLN A 310 -23.27 -5.69 -7.20
C GLN A 310 -23.08 -4.59 -6.15
N SER A 311 -22.42 -4.91 -5.03
CA SER A 311 -22.05 -3.93 -3.99
C SER A 311 -21.10 -2.86 -4.53
N THR A 312 -20.06 -3.26 -5.26
CA THR A 312 -19.12 -2.34 -5.93
C THR A 312 -19.86 -1.44 -6.91
N LEU A 313 -20.77 -1.98 -7.72
CA LEU A 313 -21.57 -1.19 -8.65
C LEU A 313 -22.43 -0.15 -7.93
N SER A 314 -23.07 -0.52 -6.82
CA SER A 314 -23.84 0.42 -5.99
C SER A 314 -22.97 1.53 -5.39
N LEU A 315 -21.75 1.21 -4.92
CA LEU A 315 -20.82 2.20 -4.38
C LEU A 315 -20.33 3.18 -5.45
N LEU A 316 -20.06 2.71 -6.66
CA LEU A 316 -19.66 3.56 -7.79
C LEU A 316 -20.75 4.55 -8.21
N GLN A 317 -22.01 4.20 -7.99
CA GLN A 317 -23.19 5.04 -8.26
C GLN A 317 -23.60 5.90 -7.05
N GLY A 318 -22.98 5.66 -5.88
CA GLY A 318 -23.30 6.34 -4.63
C GLY A 318 -22.78 7.78 -4.57
N MET A 319 -23.30 8.55 -3.62
CA MET A 319 -22.95 9.97 -3.44
C MET A 319 -21.49 10.19 -3.00
N ASP A 320 -20.90 9.23 -2.29
CA ASP A 320 -19.51 9.30 -1.82
C ASP A 320 -18.50 9.21 -2.97
N GLY A 321 -18.95 8.72 -4.14
CA GLY A 321 -18.15 8.60 -5.34
C GLY A 321 -16.98 7.63 -5.20
N TYR A 322 -15.95 7.86 -6.02
CA TYR A 322 -14.72 7.05 -6.03
C TYR A 322 -13.51 7.95 -6.21
N LYS A 323 -12.35 7.48 -5.73
CA LYS A 323 -11.05 8.11 -5.93
C LYS A 323 -10.23 7.28 -6.91
N ILE A 324 -9.62 7.96 -7.88
CA ILE A 324 -8.70 7.34 -8.85
C ILE A 324 -7.26 7.58 -8.38
N GLU A 325 -6.45 6.53 -8.41
CA GLU A 325 -5.04 6.55 -8.01
C GLU A 325 -4.16 5.96 -9.13
N PRO A 326 -3.46 6.79 -9.93
CA PRO A 326 -2.75 6.28 -11.10
C PRO A 326 -1.55 5.42 -10.71
N PHE A 327 -1.48 4.21 -11.27
CA PHE A 327 -0.30 3.34 -11.13
C PHE A 327 0.74 3.66 -12.23
N PHE A 328 0.35 3.77 -13.50
CA PHE A 328 1.24 4.08 -14.63
C PHE A 328 0.52 4.82 -15.76
#